data_AF-A0A392S1R3-F1
#
_entry.id   AF-A0A392S1R3-F1
#
_cell.length_a   1.000
_cell.length_b   1.000
_cell.length_c   1.000
_cell.angle_alpha   90.00
_cell.angle_beta   90.00
_cell.angle_gamma   90.00
#
_symmetry.space_group_name_H-M   'P 1'
#
loop_
_entity.id
_entity.type
_entity.pdbx_description
1 polymer ?
#
loop_
_entity_poly.entity_id
_entity_poly.type
_entity_poly.pdbx_seq_one_letter_code
_entity_poly.pdbx_strand_id
1 'polypeptide(L)' 'MAIVEEELGAPIAGIFDQFDYEPIAAASLGQVHRARLRGQEVVIKVQRPGLKDLFDIDLKNLR' A
#
# COMPACT_ATOMS: atom_id res chain seq x y z
N MET A 1 5.77 4.68 -6.27
CA MET A 1 5.11 4.38 -4.99
C MET A 1 4.54 5.65 -4.35
N ALA A 2 3.90 6.53 -5.13
CA ALA A 2 3.39 7.80 -4.62
C ALA A 2 2.33 7.61 -3.52
N ILE A 3 1.41 6.66 -3.68
CA ILE A 3 0.34 6.38 -2.70
C ILE A 3 0.87 6.06 -1.29
N VAL A 4 2.01 5.36 -1.18
CA VAL A 4 2.61 5.02 0.13
C VAL A 4 3.17 6.27 0.81
N GLU A 5 3.84 7.14 0.04
CA GLU A 5 4.40 8.39 0.55
C GLU A 5 3.32 9.40 0.90
N GLU A 6 2.26 9.47 0.09
CA GLU A 6 1.07 10.31 0.33
C GLU A 6 0.34 9.88 1.60
N GLU A 7 0.07 8.58 1.79
CA GLU A 7 -0.63 8.10 2.99
C GLU A 7 0.21 8.21 4.27
N LEU A 8 1.54 8.07 4.16
CA LEU A 8 2.44 8.16 5.32
C LEU A 8 2.94 9.59 5.57
N GLY A 9 2.72 10.53 4.65
CA GLY A 9 3.10 11.94 4.78
C GLY A 9 4.60 12.22 4.74
N ALA A 10 5.42 11.24 4.32
CA ALA A 10 6.86 11.40 4.20
C ALA A 10 7.44 10.47 3.12
N PRO A 11 8.63 10.79 2.56
CA PRO A 11 9.30 9.94 1.59
C PRO A 11 9.59 8.55 2.17
N ILE A 12 9.49 7.49 1.35
CA ILE A 12 9.77 6.11 1.77
C ILE A 12 11.15 5.99 2.40
N ALA A 13 12.15 6.68 1.84
CA ALA A 13 13.53 6.69 2.33
C ALA A 13 13.70 7.32 3.72
N GLY A 14 12.72 8.09 4.20
CA GLY A 14 12.71 8.65 5.56
C GLY A 14 12.00 7.77 6.60
N ILE A 15 11.29 6.73 6.15
CA ILE A 15 10.47 5.86 7.01
C ILE A 15 11.09 4.47 7.13
N PHE A 16 11.49 3.89 6.00
CA PHE A 16 11.95 2.51 5.92
C PHE A 16 13.47 2.45 5.76
N ASP A 17 14.13 1.51 6.45
CA ASP A 17 15.55 1.24 6.27
C ASP A 17 15.83 0.62 4.88
N GLN A 18 14.83 -0.06 4.33
CA GLN A 18 14.82 -0.65 2.99
C GLN A 18 13.37 -0.83 2.54
N PHE A 19 13.09 -0.58 1.27
CA PHE A 19 11.79 -0.86 0.65
C PHE A 19 11.99 -1.49 -0.73
N ASP A 20 11.39 -2.65 -0.96
CA ASP A 20 11.43 -3.31 -2.26
C ASP A 20 10.30 -2.79 -3.15
N TYR A 21 10.65 -2.09 -4.23
CA TYR A 21 9.67 -1.50 -5.13
C TYR A 21 8.99 -2.54 -6.01
N GLU A 22 9.61 -3.71 -6.19
CA GLU A 22 8.97 -4.83 -6.88
C GLU A 22 8.05 -5.57 -5.90
N PRO A 23 6.75 -5.73 -6.23
CA PRO A 23 5.85 -6.46 -5.36
C PRO A 23 6.19 -7.95 -5.37
N ILE A 24 6.21 -8.55 -4.18
CA ILE A 24 6.46 -9.99 -4.01
C ILE A 24 5.18 -10.83 -4.21
N ALA A 25 4.01 -10.20 -4.12
CA ALA A 25 2.73 -10.85 -4.35
C ALA A 25 1.61 -9.84 -4.66
N ALA A 26 0.54 -10.33 -5.28
CA ALA A 26 -0.73 -9.63 -5.31
C ALA A 26 -1.48 -9.84 -3.98
N ALA A 27 -2.21 -8.83 -3.53
CA ALA A 27 -3.23 -8.95 -2.49
C ALA A 27 -4.61 -8.77 -3.10
N SER A 28 -5.66 -9.24 -2.42
CA SER A 28 -7.06 -9.13 -2.89
C SER A 28 -7.39 -7.76 -3.49
N LEU A 29 -7.07 -6.68 -2.78
CA LEU A 29 -7.35 -5.29 -3.17
C LEU A 29 -6.07 -4.46 -3.31
N GLY A 30 -4.94 -5.11 -3.59
CA GLY A 30 -3.65 -4.46 -3.43
C GLY A 30 -2.47 -5.25 -3.96
N GLN A 31 -1.31 -4.87 -3.50
CA GLN A 31 -0.03 -5.53 -3.74
C GLN A 31 0.76 -5.61 -2.43
N VAL A 32 1.70 -6.53 -2.38
CA VAL A 32 2.48 -6.85 -1.19
C VAL A 32 3.95 -6.56 -1.49
N HIS A 33 4.58 -5.74 -0.67
CA HIS A 33 6.00 -5.40 -0.75
C HIS A 33 6.74 -5.87 0.49
N ARG A 34 8.01 -6.22 0.31
CA ARG A 34 8.93 -6.46 1.42
C ARG A 34 9.60 -5.14 1.80
N ALA A 35 9.78 -4.91 3.09
CA ALA A 35 10.52 -3.76 3.59
C ALA A 35 11.25 -4.12 4.89
N ARG A 36 12.12 -3.22 5.34
CA ARG A 36 12.74 -3.24 6.66
C ARG A 36 12.43 -1.93 7.37
N LEU A 37 11.97 -2.03 8.62
CA LEU A 37 11.60 -0.90 9.45
C LEU A 37 12.27 -1.03 10.81
N ARG A 38 13.15 -0.10 11.17
CA ARG A 38 13.87 -0.08 12.46
C ARG A 38 14.56 -1.42 12.76
N GLY A 39 15.19 -2.01 11.74
CA GLY A 39 15.87 -3.30 11.80
C GLY A 39 14.97 -4.53 11.67
N GLN A 40 13.64 -4.38 11.67
CA GLN A 40 12.70 -5.49 11.57
C GLN A 40 12.21 -5.70 10.13
N GLU A 41 12.21 -6.96 9.67
CA GLU A 41 11.58 -7.32 8.40
C GLU A 41 10.06 -7.22 8.50
N VAL A 42 9.46 -6.50 7.56
CA VAL A 42 8.01 -6.25 7.52
C VAL A 42 7.47 -6.42 6.11
N VAL A 43 6.16 -6.60 6.03
CA VAL A 43 5.41 -6.67 4.78
C VAL A 43 4.47 -5.48 4.69
N ILE A 44 4.53 -4.77 3.57
CA ILE A 44 3.69 -3.59 3.31
C ILE A 44 2.63 -3.97 2.27
N LYS A 45 1.36 -3.94 2.68
CA LYS A 45 0.23 -4.10 1.76
C LYS A 45 -0.20 -2.73 1.26
N VAL A 46 -0.07 -2.50 -0.04
CA VAL A 46 -0.43 -1.24 -0.68
C VAL A 46 -1.74 -1.43 -1.43
N GLN A 47 -2.74 -0.61 -1.11
CA GLN A 47 -4.05 -0.65 -1.77
C GLN A 47 -3.92 -0.19 -3.24
N ARG A 48 -4.69 -0.80 -4.15
CA ARG A 48 -4.76 -0.31 -5.54
C ARG A 48 -5.45 1.05 -5.59
N PRO A 49 -4.99 1.98 -6.44
CA PRO A 49 -5.66 3.27 -6.59
C PRO A 49 -7.11 3.10 -7.08
N GLY A 50 -7.98 4.03 -6.69
CA GLY A 50 -9.38 4.09 -7.14
C GLY A 50 -10.36 3.14 -6.43
N LEU A 51 -9.92 2.38 -5.41
CA LEU A 51 -10.80 1.43 -4.73
C LEU A 51 -11.90 2.08 -3.88
N LYS A 52 -11.65 3.27 -3.33
CA LYS A 52 -12.67 4.01 -2.57
C LYS A 52 -13.92 4.28 -3.42
N ASP A 53 -13.72 4.80 -4.63
CA ASP A 53 -14.84 5.14 -5.52
C ASP A 53 -15.60 3.88 -5.97
N LEU A 54 -14.87 2.78 -6.19
CA LEU A 54 -15.48 1.49 -6.51
C LEU A 54 -16.36 0.98 -5.37
N PHE A 55 -15.88 1.05 -4.13
CA PHE A 55 -16.70 0.67 -2.96
C PHE A 55 -17.91 1.57 -2.78
N ASP A 56 -17.76 2.88 -2.99
CA ASP A 56 -18.88 3.83 -2.88
C ASP A 56 -19.98 3.53 -3.91
N ILE A 57 -19.63 3.05 -5.11
CA ILE A 57 -20.60 2.59 -6.13
C ILE A 57 -21.25 1.28 -5.72
N ASP A 58 -20.46 0.29 -5.34
CA ASP A 58 -20.96 -1.03 -4.94
C ASP A 58 -21.92 -0.93 -3.75
N LEU A 59 -21.60 -0.10 -2.75
CA LEU A 59 -22.43 0.10 -1.56
C LEU A 59 -23.75 0.82 -1.88
N LYS A 60 -23.78 1.68 -2.89
CA LYS A 60 -25.02 2.32 -3.37
C LYS A 60 -25.95 1.31 -4.05
N ASN A 61 -25.40 0.35 -4.80
CA ASN A 61 -26.17 -0.66 -5.51
C ASN A 61 -26.77 -1.74 -4.59
N LEU A 62 -26.33 -1.81 -3.33
CA LEU A 62 -26.84 -2.73 -2.32
C LEU A 62 -28.07 -2.20 -1.55
N ARG A 63 -28.49 -0.96 -1.80
CA ARG A 63 -29.62 -0.30 -1.12
C ARG A 63 -30.91 -0.32 -1.94
#